data_AF-A0A972HF74-F1
#
_entry.id   AF-A0A972HF74-F1
#
_cell.length_a   1.000
_cell.length_b   1.000
_cell.length_c   1.000
_cell.angle_alpha   90.00
_cell.angle_beta   90.00
_cell.angle_gamma   90.00
#
_symmetry.space_group_name_H-M   'P 1'
#
loop_
_entity.id
_entity.type
_entity.pdbx_description
1 polymer ?
#
loop_
_entity_poly.entity_id
_entity_poly.type
_entity_poly.pdbx_seq_one_letter_code
_entity_poly.pdbx_strand_id
1 'polypeptide(L)'
;MSYQPSDLYFRGTLADTDPEIAAALHNEADRQRDGIELIASENIVSAATLEALGSPMTNKTVEGYPGARYYGGAEFADRIENLAISRAKELFGAVYANVQPHSGSQANL
;
A
#
# COMPACT_ATOMS: atom_id res chain seq x y z
N MET A 1 -19.39 -28.94 3.90
CA MET A 1 -18.66 -28.57 5.12
C MET A 1 -18.30 -27.10 4.98
N SER A 2 -19.01 -26.18 5.64
CA SER A 2 -18.75 -24.75 5.52
C SER A 2 -17.58 -24.40 6.44
N TYR A 3 -16.45 -24.00 5.85
CA TYR A 3 -15.34 -23.42 6.60
C TYR A 3 -15.84 -22.14 7.28
N GLN A 4 -15.67 -22.06 8.60
CA GLN A 4 -15.82 -20.81 9.35
C GLN A 4 -14.40 -20.32 9.66
N PRO A 5 -14.04 -19.10 9.24
CA PRO A 5 -12.76 -18.51 9.64
C PRO A 5 -12.65 -18.48 11.16
N SER A 6 -11.47 -18.73 11.70
CA SER A 6 -11.21 -18.52 13.13
C SER A 6 -11.41 -17.05 13.47
N ASP A 7 -11.80 -16.75 14.72
CA ASP A 7 -11.93 -15.35 15.19
C ASP A 7 -10.61 -14.56 15.02
N LEU A 8 -9.48 -15.28 15.10
CA LEU A 8 -8.14 -14.76 14.84
C LEU A 8 -7.96 -14.25 13.40
N TYR A 9 -8.67 -14.78 12.40
CA TYR A 9 -8.47 -14.39 11.01
C TYR A 9 -8.72 -12.90 10.75
N PHE A 10 -9.73 -12.31 11.40
CA PHE A 10 -10.06 -10.90 11.25
C PHE A 10 -9.55 -10.01 12.38
N ARG A 11 -9.22 -10.58 13.54
CA ARG A 11 -8.92 -9.82 14.77
C ARG A 11 -7.55 -10.10 15.36
N GLY A 12 -6.90 -11.18 14.94
CA GLY A 12 -5.57 -11.54 15.38
C GLY A 12 -4.53 -10.58 14.82
N THR A 13 -3.43 -10.44 15.54
CA THR A 13 -2.24 -9.75 15.06
C THR A 13 -1.36 -10.71 14.25
N LEU A 14 -0.36 -10.15 13.57
CA LEU A 14 0.66 -10.98 12.92
C LEU A 14 1.38 -11.86 13.95
N ALA A 15 1.65 -11.38 15.16
CA ALA A 15 2.31 -12.18 16.19
C ALA A 15 1.46 -13.36 16.69
N ASP A 16 0.13 -13.23 16.68
CA ASP A 16 -0.77 -14.33 17.03
C ASP A 16 -0.82 -15.43 15.96
N THR A 17 -0.63 -15.04 14.69
CA THR A 17 -0.79 -15.93 13.52
C THR A 17 0.54 -16.51 13.05
N ASP A 18 1.60 -15.69 13.07
CA ASP A 18 2.94 -16.00 12.59
C ASP A 18 3.99 -15.24 13.44
N PRO A 19 4.35 -15.76 14.63
CA PRO A 19 5.29 -15.12 15.53
C PRO A 19 6.71 -15.05 14.96
N GLU A 20 7.09 -15.95 14.05
CA GLU A 20 8.42 -15.96 13.43
C GLU A 20 8.57 -14.78 12.47
N ILE A 21 7.58 -14.53 11.61
CA ILE A 21 7.57 -13.35 10.74
C ILE A 21 7.45 -12.06 11.56
N ALA A 22 6.65 -12.04 12.61
CA ALA A 22 6.55 -10.88 13.50
C ALA A 22 7.91 -10.52 14.13
N ALA A 23 8.66 -11.52 14.61
CA ALA A 23 9.99 -11.31 15.16
C ALA A 23 10.99 -10.82 14.08
N ALA A 24 10.94 -11.37 12.87
CA ALA A 24 11.79 -10.95 11.77
C ALA A 24 11.56 -9.48 11.37
N LEU A 25 10.30 -9.05 11.28
CA LEU A 25 9.95 -7.65 10.98
C LEU A 25 10.41 -6.69 12.10
N HIS A 26 10.32 -7.10 13.36
CA HIS A 26 10.84 -6.31 14.48
C HIS A 26 12.35 -6.13 14.39
N ASN A 27 13.08 -7.23 14.13
CA ASN A 27 14.53 -7.20 13.98
C ASN A 27 14.97 -6.33 12.79
N GLU A 28 14.25 -6.33 11.67
CA GLU A 28 14.55 -5.43 10.54
C GLU A 28 14.30 -3.96 10.90
N ALA A 29 13.24 -3.66 11.67
CA ALA A 29 13.01 -2.30 12.14
C ALA A 29 14.13 -1.81 13.07
N ASP A 30 14.66 -2.67 13.93
CA ASP A 30 15.81 -2.34 14.79
C ASP A 30 17.09 -2.17 13.97
N ARG A 31 17.34 -3.04 12.97
CA ARG A 31 18.46 -2.88 12.03
C ARG A 31 18.45 -1.52 11.35
N GLN A 32 17.29 -1.07 10.85
CA GLN A 32 17.14 0.24 10.22
C GLN A 32 17.33 1.42 11.18
N ARG A 33 17.00 1.24 12.46
CA ARG A 33 17.17 2.29 13.50
C ARG A 33 18.62 2.44 13.95
N ASP A 34 19.31 1.32 14.10
CA ASP A 34 20.67 1.29 14.65
C ASP A 34 21.76 1.39 13.56
N GLY A 35 21.38 1.15 12.31
CA GLY A 35 22.25 1.22 11.14
C GLY A 35 22.41 2.63 10.56
N ILE A 36 23.50 2.83 9.84
CA ILE A 36 23.68 3.97 8.92
C ILE A 36 23.44 3.44 7.51
N GLU A 37 22.31 3.79 6.92
CA GLU A 37 21.94 3.37 5.57
C GLU A 37 22.53 4.32 4.52
N LEU A 38 23.40 3.78 3.64
CA LEU A 38 24.11 4.55 2.62
C LEU A 38 23.72 4.16 1.18
N ILE A 39 22.70 3.31 1.02
CA ILE A 39 22.21 2.92 -0.29
C ILE A 39 21.37 4.08 -0.86
N ALA A 40 21.86 4.68 -1.95
CA ALA A 40 21.31 5.93 -2.49
C ALA A 40 19.83 5.86 -2.91
N SER A 41 19.31 4.67 -3.22
CA SER A 41 17.92 4.45 -3.63
C SER A 41 16.99 4.08 -2.48
N GLU A 42 17.52 3.81 -1.29
CA GLU A 42 16.71 3.46 -0.12
C GLU A 42 16.28 4.71 0.65
N ASN A 43 15.15 4.59 1.35
CA ASN A 43 14.61 5.65 2.18
C ASN A 43 13.67 5.07 3.24
N ILE A 44 13.43 5.80 4.33
CA ILE A 44 12.49 5.43 5.39
C ILE A 44 11.19 6.21 5.19
N VAL A 45 10.10 5.49 4.89
CA VAL A 45 8.78 6.10 4.69
C VAL A 45 8.14 6.53 6.01
N SER A 46 7.15 7.41 5.92
CA SER A 46 6.40 7.86 7.11
C SER A 46 5.46 6.78 7.66
N ALA A 47 5.14 6.86 8.95
CA ALA A 47 4.11 6.00 9.57
C ALA A 47 2.74 6.11 8.87
N ALA A 48 2.37 7.32 8.42
CA ALA A 48 1.12 7.53 7.67
C ALA A 48 1.11 6.80 6.31
N THR A 49 2.27 6.66 5.66
CA THR A 49 2.40 5.86 4.44
C THR A 49 2.17 4.38 4.72
N LEU A 50 2.75 3.86 5.80
CA LEU A 50 2.59 2.46 6.21
C LEU A 50 1.13 2.16 6.62
N GLU A 51 0.47 3.08 7.32
CA GLU A 51 -0.95 2.97 7.68
C GLU A 51 -1.84 2.83 6.44
N ALA A 52 -1.62 3.66 5.42
CA ALA A 52 -2.37 3.58 4.17
C ALA A 52 -2.11 2.27 3.41
N LEU A 53 -0.85 1.83 3.35
CA LEU A 53 -0.43 0.60 2.66
C LEU A 53 -1.03 -0.66 3.30
N GLY A 54 -1.12 -0.69 4.63
CA GLY A 54 -1.71 -1.79 5.40
C GLY A 54 -3.24 -1.74 5.52
N SER A 55 -3.92 -0.85 4.79
CA SER A 55 -5.36 -0.66 4.91
C SER A 55 -6.19 -1.71 4.13
N PRO A 56 -7.50 -1.85 4.42
CA PRO A 56 -8.40 -2.72 3.67
C PRO A 56 -8.53 -2.40 2.18
N MET A 57 -7.92 -1.32 1.68
CA MET A 57 -7.88 -0.99 0.26
C MET A 57 -7.29 -2.12 -0.59
N THR A 58 -6.36 -2.89 -0.04
CA THR A 58 -5.78 -4.08 -0.71
C THR A 58 -6.83 -5.11 -1.16
N ASN A 59 -7.99 -5.13 -0.50
CA ASN A 59 -9.08 -6.08 -0.82
C ASN A 59 -9.90 -5.66 -2.04
N LYS A 60 -9.68 -4.47 -2.61
CA LYS A 60 -10.54 -3.92 -3.67
C LYS A 60 -9.93 -4.07 -5.06
N THR A 61 -10.62 -4.80 -5.92
CA THR A 61 -10.38 -4.75 -7.38
C THR A 61 -10.97 -3.47 -7.97
N VAL A 62 -10.14 -2.67 -8.66
CA VAL A 62 -10.48 -1.34 -9.20
C VAL A 62 -10.00 -1.12 -10.63
N GLU A 63 -10.21 -2.11 -11.50
CA GLU A 63 -9.83 -1.99 -12.91
C GLU A 63 -10.56 -0.84 -13.62
N GLY A 64 -9.82 -0.14 -14.49
CA GLY A 64 -10.27 1.07 -15.18
C GLY A 64 -9.73 2.35 -14.52
N TYR A 65 -10.34 3.48 -14.82
CA TYR A 65 -10.00 4.80 -14.26
C TYR A 65 -11.15 5.34 -13.41
N PRO A 66 -10.93 6.36 -12.56
CA PRO A 66 -12.00 6.98 -11.79
C PRO A 66 -13.18 7.39 -12.67
N GLY A 67 -14.40 7.01 -12.28
CA GLY A 67 -15.63 7.24 -13.06
C GLY A 67 -15.84 6.31 -14.26
N ALA A 68 -14.87 5.45 -14.58
CA ALA A 68 -14.90 4.50 -15.70
C ALA A 68 -14.32 3.14 -15.28
N ARG A 69 -14.92 2.53 -14.25
CA ARG A 69 -14.51 1.24 -13.69
C ARG A 69 -15.26 0.07 -14.32
N TYR A 70 -14.59 -1.06 -14.43
CA TYR A 70 -15.22 -2.32 -14.87
C TYR A 70 -16.09 -2.96 -13.79
N TYR A 71 -15.84 -2.63 -12.51
CA TYR A 71 -16.54 -3.20 -11.36
C TYR A 71 -17.13 -2.12 -10.45
N GLY A 72 -18.22 -2.48 -9.76
CA GLY A 72 -18.88 -1.60 -8.79
C GLY A 72 -18.11 -1.41 -7.47
N GLY A 73 -18.62 -0.50 -6.65
CA GLY A 73 -18.13 -0.25 -5.28
C GLY A 73 -16.81 0.51 -5.19
N ALA A 74 -16.46 1.29 -6.21
CA ALA A 74 -15.18 2.01 -6.29
C ALA A 74 -15.22 3.47 -5.78
N GLU A 75 -16.34 3.93 -5.21
CA GLU A 75 -16.53 5.34 -4.79
C GLU A 75 -15.33 5.92 -4.01
N PHE A 76 -14.89 5.22 -2.97
CA PHE A 76 -13.76 5.67 -2.15
C PHE A 76 -12.41 5.48 -2.83
N ALA A 77 -12.26 4.43 -3.65
CA ALA A 77 -11.05 4.22 -4.44
C ALA A 77 -10.87 5.33 -5.48
N ASP A 78 -11.94 5.72 -6.17
CA ASP A 78 -11.96 6.84 -7.11
C ASP A 78 -11.58 8.15 -6.43
N ARG A 79 -12.08 8.39 -5.21
CA ARG A 79 -11.68 9.57 -4.43
C ARG A 79 -10.18 9.55 -4.11
N ILE A 80 -9.65 8.41 -3.68
CA ILE A 80 -8.23 8.25 -3.35
C ILE A 80 -7.35 8.46 -4.60
N GLU A 81 -7.69 7.82 -5.72
CA GLU A 81 -6.93 7.91 -6.96
C GLU A 81 -6.98 9.33 -7.54
N ASN A 82 -8.14 9.99 -7.52
CA ASN A 82 -8.25 11.39 -7.94
C ASN A 82 -7.40 12.33 -7.08
N LEU A 83 -7.33 12.11 -5.76
CA LEU A 83 -6.45 12.88 -4.87
C LEU A 83 -4.97 12.61 -5.16
N ALA A 84 -4.59 11.37 -5.46
CA ALA A 84 -3.21 11.04 -5.83
C ALA A 84 -2.82 11.71 -7.15
N ILE A 85 -3.69 11.65 -8.17
CA ILE A 85 -3.48 12.30 -9.47
C ILE A 85 -3.36 13.82 -9.30
N SER A 86 -4.27 14.45 -8.56
CA SER A 86 -4.25 15.92 -8.40
C SER A 86 -3.00 16.39 -7.68
N ARG A 87 -2.60 15.70 -6.61
CA ARG A 87 -1.38 16.00 -5.84
C ARG A 87 -0.11 15.76 -6.65
N ALA A 88 -0.04 14.70 -7.45
CA ALA A 88 1.10 14.46 -8.33
C ALA A 88 1.22 15.58 -9.39
N LYS A 89 0.10 15.98 -9.99
CA LYS A 89 0.07 17.10 -10.94
C LYS A 89 0.51 18.41 -10.30
N GLU A 90 0.04 18.72 -9.09
CA GLU A 90 0.43 19.91 -8.35
C GLU A 90 1.93 19.89 -8.00
N LEU A 91 2.42 18.78 -7.46
CA LEU A 91 3.81 18.64 -7.02
C LEU A 91 4.82 18.79 -8.16
N PHE A 92 4.51 18.25 -9.34
CA PHE A 92 5.43 18.23 -10.47
C PHE A 92 5.08 19.22 -11.59
N GLY A 93 4.02 20.01 -11.44
CA GLY A 93 3.54 20.92 -12.49
C GLY A 93 3.06 20.19 -13.75
N ALA A 94 2.58 18.95 -13.62
CA ALA A 94 2.21 18.11 -14.76
C ALA A 94 0.77 18.35 -15.22
N VAL A 95 0.54 18.26 -16.54
CA VAL A 95 -0.82 18.35 -17.11
C VAL A 95 -1.61 17.06 -16.86
N TYR A 96 -0.93 15.92 -16.88
CA TYR A 96 -1.48 14.59 -16.68
C TYR A 96 -0.58 13.77 -15.74
N ALA A 97 -1.17 12.86 -14.98
CA ALA A 97 -0.45 11.89 -14.16
C ALA A 97 -1.21 10.56 -14.16
N ASN A 98 -0.47 9.45 -14.34
CA ASN A 98 -0.97 8.11 -14.10
C ASN A 98 -0.27 7.56 -12.84
N VAL A 99 -1.07 7.14 -11.86
CA VAL A 99 -0.60 6.68 -10.54
C VAL A 99 -0.82 5.18 -10.32
N GLN A 100 -1.15 4.42 -11.38
CA GLN A 100 -1.43 2.99 -11.32
C GLN A 100 -0.22 2.04 -11.51
N PRO A 101 0.93 2.43 -12.13
CA PRO A 101 2.07 1.51 -12.25
C PRO A 101 2.56 1.00 -10.89
N HIS A 102 2.80 -0.31 -10.77
CA HIS A 102 3.19 -0.92 -9.49
C HIS A 102 4.64 -0.63 -9.08
N SER A 103 5.49 -0.27 -10.05
CA SER A 103 6.90 0.10 -9.82
C SER A 103 7.46 0.85 -11.02
N GLY A 104 8.66 1.41 -10.89
CA GLY A 104 9.34 2.18 -11.94
C GLY A 104 9.58 1.36 -13.21
N SER A 105 9.97 0.08 -13.09
CA SER A 105 10.20 -0.77 -14.27
C SER A 105 8.93 -0.96 -15.11
N GLN A 106 7.77 -1.16 -14.47
CA GLN A 106 6.50 -1.30 -15.18
C GLN A 106 6.05 0.02 -15.80
N ALA A 107 6.33 1.16 -15.14
CA ALA A 107 5.98 2.48 -15.68
C ALA A 107 6.71 2.80 -17.00
N ASN A 108 7.85 2.15 -17.25
CA ASN A 108 8.67 2.35 -18.46
C ASN A 108 8.30 1.42 -19.63
N LEU A 109 7.54 0.35 -19.40
CA LEU A 109 7.12 -0.63 -20.41
C LEU A 109 5.90 -0.15 -21.19
#